data_AF-A0A815W5Y7-F1
#
_entry.id   AF-A0A815W5Y7-F1
#
_cell.length_a   1.000
_cell.length_b   1.000
_cell.length_c   1.000
_cell.angle_alpha   90.00
_cell.angle_beta   90.00
_cell.angle_gamma   90.00
#
_symmetry.space_group_name_H-M   'P 1'
#
loop_
_entity.id
_entity.type
_entity.pdbx_description
1 polymer ?
#
loop_
_entity_poly.entity_id
_entity_poly.type
_entity_poly.pdbx_seq_one_letter_code
_entity_poly.pdbx_strand_id
1 'polypeptide(L)'
;MHAHELVHRDIKVSNILLDGENQVFLADFGTCQHGTENETIFLSRPYAPELVPKVTTSSDHQFSYEGSALDVFSIGVLMYTVAPKKSFDLPNQITRAHIDALDQTLITQTYRTLMLRCLDDVPKNRPNAKEVVEQLNTIADQVAMSKPCLKCFENPRYVRCLPCRHKTMCMACLNEMRQNDQRPKCILCRGIYTSIEEDTDSDTYKVATVSKK
;
A
#
# COMPACT_ATOMS: atom_id res chain seq x y z
N MET A 1 9.17 13.07 0.53
CA MET A 1 8.66 13.81 -0.65
C MET A 1 7.94 15.09 -0.22
N HIS A 2 6.78 15.03 0.45
CA HIS A 2 6.06 16.25 0.90
C HIS A 2 6.89 17.18 1.81
N ALA A 3 7.77 16.64 2.65
CA ALA A 3 8.70 17.44 3.47
C ALA A 3 9.75 18.23 2.65
N HIS A 4 9.89 17.93 1.36
CA HIS A 4 10.72 18.66 0.40
C HIS A 4 9.83 19.41 -0.61
N GLU A 5 8.58 19.69 -0.25
CA GLU A 5 7.60 20.43 -1.07
C GLU A 5 7.27 19.77 -2.42
N LEU A 6 7.60 18.49 -2.60
CA LEU A 6 7.29 17.72 -3.81
C LEU A 6 5.98 16.95 -3.63
N VAL A 7 5.18 16.88 -4.69
CA VAL A 7 3.91 16.14 -4.79
C VAL A 7 4.01 15.12 -5.92
N HIS A 8 3.49 13.90 -5.73
CA HIS A 8 3.56 12.82 -6.74
C HIS A 8 2.50 12.95 -7.83
N ARG A 9 1.25 13.20 -7.44
CA ARG A 9 0.04 13.32 -8.28
C ARG A 9 -0.44 12.03 -8.97
N ASP A 10 0.34 10.96 -8.97
CA ASP A 10 -0.05 9.67 -9.55
C ASP A 10 0.21 8.46 -8.62
N ILE A 11 -0.14 8.57 -7.34
CA ILE A 11 -0.03 7.42 -6.42
C ILE A 11 -1.14 6.41 -6.75
N LYS A 12 -0.74 5.21 -7.19
CA LYS A 12 -1.64 4.09 -7.51
C LYS A 12 -0.90 2.77 -7.43
N VAL A 13 -1.62 1.66 -7.39
CA VAL A 13 -1.03 0.31 -7.27
C VAL A 13 0.01 0.02 -8.35
N SER A 14 -0.19 0.43 -9.61
CA SER A 14 0.78 0.20 -10.68
C SER A 14 2.11 0.94 -10.50
N ASN A 15 2.11 1.99 -9.66
CA ASN A 15 3.28 2.80 -9.35
C ASN A 15 3.91 2.40 -8.00
N ILE A 16 3.41 1.33 -7.38
CA ILE A 16 4.01 0.70 -6.21
C ILE A 16 4.79 -0.54 -6.65
N LEU A 17 6.11 -0.45 -6.61
CA LEU A 17 7.00 -1.55 -6.95
C LEU A 17 7.35 -2.36 -5.71
N LEU A 18 7.48 -3.67 -5.90
CA LEU A 18 8.01 -4.60 -4.91
C LEU A 18 9.30 -5.19 -5.46
N ASP A 19 10.39 -5.06 -4.72
CA ASP A 19 11.63 -5.74 -5.08
C ASP A 19 11.63 -7.21 -4.60
N GLY A 20 12.72 -7.92 -4.89
CA GLY A 20 12.90 -9.30 -4.44
C GLY A 20 12.85 -9.46 -2.92
N GLU A 21 13.18 -8.44 -2.15
CA GLU A 21 13.16 -8.48 -0.68
C GLU A 21 11.81 -8.04 -0.09
N ASN A 22 10.79 -7.82 -0.94
CA ASN A 22 9.48 -7.25 -0.61
C ASN A 22 9.55 -5.80 -0.10
N GLN A 23 10.62 -5.07 -0.40
CA GLN A 23 10.67 -3.65 -0.14
C GLN A 23 9.74 -2.93 -1.10
N VAL A 24 9.01 -1.95 -0.55
CA VAL A 24 8.03 -1.16 -1.28
C VAL A 24 8.69 0.12 -1.78
N PHE A 25 8.65 0.36 -3.08
CA PHE A 25 9.14 1.59 -3.70
C PHE A 25 8.01 2.30 -4.43
N LEU A 26 7.94 3.61 -4.25
CA LEU A 26 7.11 4.46 -5.10
C LEU A 26 7.88 4.75 -6.40
N ALA A 27 7.21 4.63 -7.54
CA ALA A 27 7.78 4.81 -8.86
C ALA A 27 6.94 5.76 -9.72
N ASP A 28 7.44 6.07 -10.91
CA ASP A 28 6.82 6.97 -11.89
C ASP A 28 6.64 8.42 -11.38
N PHE A 29 7.78 9.09 -11.23
CA PHE A 29 7.85 10.50 -10.86
C PHE A 29 7.59 11.45 -12.05
N GLY A 30 7.11 10.94 -13.19
CA GLY A 30 6.89 11.73 -14.40
C GLY A 30 5.87 12.85 -14.23
N THR A 31 4.97 12.71 -13.25
CA THR A 31 3.98 13.73 -12.86
C THR A 31 4.39 14.51 -11.61
N CYS A 32 5.60 14.36 -11.07
CA CYS A 32 5.98 15.05 -9.83
C CYS A 32 6.22 16.56 -10.03
N GLN A 33 5.83 17.38 -9.05
CA GLN A 33 6.04 18.85 -9.10
C GLN A 33 6.10 19.46 -7.69
N HIS A 34 6.63 20.68 -7.59
CA HIS A 34 6.57 21.46 -6.36
C HIS A 34 5.12 21.85 -6.05
N GLY A 35 4.73 21.75 -4.78
CA GLY A 35 3.35 21.73 -4.29
C GLY A 35 2.54 23.02 -4.40
N THR A 36 2.85 23.90 -5.35
CA THR A 36 2.19 25.20 -5.55
C THR A 36 1.85 25.49 -7.01
N GLU A 37 2.27 24.66 -7.97
CA GLU A 37 2.09 24.97 -9.39
C GLU A 37 0.81 24.32 -9.97
N ASN A 38 -0.13 25.20 -10.32
CA ASN A 38 -1.39 24.92 -10.99
C ASN A 38 -1.17 24.43 -12.42
N GLU A 39 -0.85 23.16 -12.63
CA GLU A 39 -0.95 22.55 -13.96
C GLU A 39 -1.61 21.16 -13.92
N THR A 40 -2.59 21.02 -14.81
CA THR A 40 -3.60 19.97 -14.85
C THR A 40 -3.05 18.71 -15.51
N ILE A 41 -2.63 17.72 -14.73
CA ILE A 41 -2.57 16.32 -15.22
C ILE A 41 -2.93 15.37 -14.06
N PHE A 42 -4.11 14.76 -14.14
CA PHE A 42 -4.52 13.64 -13.29
C PHE A 42 -5.08 12.52 -14.15
N LEU A 43 -4.43 11.36 -14.09
CA LEU A 43 -4.68 10.26 -15.04
C LEU A 43 -5.44 9.08 -14.42
N SER A 44 -5.64 9.08 -13.09
CA SER A 44 -5.98 7.87 -12.34
C SER A 44 -7.27 8.03 -11.55
N ARG A 45 -8.20 7.08 -11.74
CA ARG A 45 -9.48 7.01 -11.02
C ARG A 45 -9.38 6.09 -9.79
N PRO A 46 -10.20 6.30 -8.75
CA PRO A 46 -11.14 7.39 -8.52
C PRO A 46 -10.47 8.76 -8.41
N TYR A 47 -11.14 9.78 -8.94
CA TYR A 47 -10.67 11.17 -8.76
C TYR A 47 -11.06 11.68 -7.37
N ALA A 48 -10.18 12.50 -6.78
CA ALA A 48 -10.52 13.26 -5.59
C ALA A 48 -11.71 14.19 -5.86
N PRO A 49 -12.65 14.40 -4.92
CA PRO A 49 -13.87 15.17 -5.14
C PRO A 49 -13.65 16.60 -5.67
N GLU A 50 -12.55 17.25 -5.27
CA GLU A 50 -12.14 18.57 -5.76
C GLU A 50 -11.69 18.60 -7.23
N LEU A 51 -11.39 17.43 -7.82
CA LEU A 51 -11.02 17.28 -9.23
C LEU A 51 -12.21 16.95 -10.14
N VAL A 52 -13.37 16.62 -9.57
CA VAL A 52 -14.58 16.33 -10.35
C VAL A 52 -15.23 17.66 -10.74
N PRO A 53 -15.37 17.97 -12.05
CA PRO A 53 -16.03 19.20 -12.47
C PRO A 53 -17.47 19.18 -11.96
N LYS A 54 -17.78 20.00 -10.95
CA LYS A 54 -19.16 20.32 -10.62
C LYS A 54 -19.68 21.13 -11.80
N VAL A 55 -20.84 20.80 -12.33
CA VAL A 55 -21.44 21.43 -13.50
C VAL A 55 -21.61 22.94 -13.24
N THR A 56 -20.58 23.72 -13.55
CA THR A 56 -20.60 25.18 -13.55
C THR A 56 -19.84 25.66 -14.76
N THR A 57 -20.59 26.32 -15.63
CA THR A 57 -20.19 27.05 -16.83
C THR A 57 -19.07 28.04 -16.53
N SER A 58 -17.82 27.69 -16.86
CA SER A 58 -16.76 28.64 -17.22
C SER A 58 -15.56 27.86 -17.72
N SER A 59 -15.10 28.23 -18.91
CA SER A 59 -14.04 27.61 -19.69
C SER A 59 -12.62 27.87 -19.17
N ASP A 60 -12.47 28.46 -17.98
CA ASP A 60 -11.19 28.78 -17.34
C ASP A 60 -10.96 27.84 -16.15
N HIS A 61 -10.70 26.57 -16.44
CA HIS A 61 -10.49 25.53 -15.42
C HIS A 61 -9.08 25.58 -14.81
N GLN A 62 -8.75 26.67 -14.12
CA GLN A 62 -7.62 26.70 -13.19
C GLN A 62 -8.13 26.30 -11.79
N PHE A 63 -8.19 25.00 -11.53
CA PHE A 63 -8.53 24.49 -10.20
C PHE A 63 -7.31 24.63 -9.29
N SER A 64 -7.38 25.54 -8.32
CA SER A 64 -6.41 25.61 -7.22
C SER A 64 -6.73 24.51 -6.21
N TYR A 65 -5.84 23.54 -6.06
CA TYR A 65 -5.97 22.45 -5.09
C TYR A 65 -4.66 22.23 -4.32
N GLU A 66 -4.74 21.65 -3.13
CA GLU A 66 -3.56 21.28 -2.34
C GLU A 66 -3.02 19.93 -2.83
N GLY A 67 -1.93 19.93 -3.59
CA GLY A 67 -1.37 18.72 -4.18
C GLY A 67 -1.02 17.63 -3.15
N SER A 68 -0.52 18.02 -1.97
CA SER A 68 -0.24 17.07 -0.88
C SER A 68 -1.50 16.36 -0.40
N ALA A 69 -2.64 17.06 -0.31
CA ALA A 69 -3.92 16.47 0.07
C ALA A 69 -4.47 15.53 -1.01
N LEU A 70 -4.13 15.74 -2.29
CA LEU A 70 -4.43 14.80 -3.37
C LEU A 70 -3.65 13.50 -3.24
N ASP A 71 -2.34 13.59 -2.98
CA ASP A 71 -1.53 12.39 -2.74
C ASP A 71 -2.09 11.58 -1.56
N VAL A 72 -2.57 12.25 -0.49
CA VAL A 72 -3.22 11.59 0.64
C VAL A 72 -4.52 10.91 0.24
N PHE A 73 -5.35 11.55 -0.60
CA PHE A 73 -6.54 10.90 -1.15
C PHE A 73 -6.18 9.64 -1.95
N SER A 74 -5.17 9.74 -2.82
CA SER A 74 -4.64 8.59 -3.57
C SER A 74 -4.09 7.49 -2.68
N ILE A 75 -3.49 7.82 -1.52
CA ILE A 75 -3.12 6.83 -0.49
C ILE A 75 -4.38 6.16 0.08
N GLY A 76 -5.47 6.90 0.34
CA GLY A 76 -6.75 6.32 0.76
C GLY A 76 -7.34 5.34 -0.28
N VAL A 77 -7.26 5.69 -1.56
CA VAL A 77 -7.63 4.80 -2.68
C VAL A 77 -6.75 3.56 -2.69
N LEU A 78 -5.43 3.71 -2.53
CA LEU A 78 -4.47 2.62 -2.47
C LEU A 78 -4.79 1.68 -1.30
N MET A 79 -5.04 2.22 -0.12
CA MET A 79 -5.43 1.46 1.09
C MET A 79 -6.68 0.62 0.85
N TYR A 80 -7.71 1.19 0.19
CA TYR A 80 -8.91 0.47 -0.20
C TYR A 80 -8.62 -0.60 -1.26
N THR A 81 -7.74 -0.29 -2.22
CA THR A 81 -7.40 -1.20 -3.33
C THR A 81 -6.66 -2.44 -2.85
N VAL A 82 -5.78 -2.31 -1.86
CA VAL A 82 -5.03 -3.45 -1.28
C VAL A 82 -5.77 -4.17 -0.15
N ALA A 83 -6.85 -3.59 0.38
CA ALA A 83 -7.67 -4.21 1.40
C ALA A 83 -8.26 -5.56 0.91
N PRO A 84 -8.32 -6.60 1.78
CA PRO A 84 -9.00 -7.86 1.46
C PRO A 84 -10.48 -7.63 1.15
N LYS A 85 -10.94 -8.10 -0.01
CA LYS A 85 -12.33 -7.96 -0.47
C LYS A 85 -12.69 -9.03 -1.50
N LYS A 86 -14.00 -9.24 -1.68
CA LYS A 86 -14.55 -10.28 -2.58
C LYS A 86 -14.35 -9.98 -4.07
N SER A 87 -14.36 -8.72 -4.46
CA SER A 87 -14.03 -8.26 -5.82
C SER A 87 -12.98 -7.16 -5.74
N PHE A 88 -12.04 -7.17 -6.70
CA PHE A 88 -11.02 -6.14 -6.85
C PHE A 88 -11.39 -5.04 -7.83
N ASP A 89 -12.63 -5.05 -8.36
CA ASP A 89 -13.15 -3.97 -9.18
C ASP A 89 -13.20 -2.67 -8.36
N LEU A 90 -12.56 -1.63 -8.89
CA LEU A 90 -12.51 -0.33 -8.25
C LEU A 90 -13.73 0.50 -8.71
N PRO A 91 -14.62 0.93 -7.80
CA PRO A 91 -15.74 1.78 -8.19
C PRO A 91 -15.24 3.13 -8.68
N ASN A 92 -16.03 3.84 -9.48
CA ASN A 92 -15.68 5.21 -9.92
C ASN A 92 -15.53 6.19 -8.74
N GLN A 93 -16.19 5.91 -7.61
CA GLN A 93 -16.09 6.64 -6.35
C GLN A 93 -16.10 5.65 -5.20
N ILE A 94 -15.15 5.78 -4.27
CA ILE A 94 -15.15 5.00 -3.03
C ILE A 94 -15.99 5.77 -2.02
N THR A 95 -17.00 5.11 -1.46
CA THR A 95 -17.92 5.72 -0.48
C THR A 95 -17.77 5.04 0.86
N ARG A 96 -18.29 5.66 1.92
CA ARG A 96 -18.34 5.04 3.24
C ARG A 96 -19.00 3.67 3.24
N ALA A 97 -20.06 3.45 2.44
CA ALA A 97 -20.71 2.15 2.31
C ALA A 97 -19.77 1.07 1.72
N HIS A 98 -18.93 1.44 0.74
CA HIS A 98 -17.93 0.53 0.16
C HIS A 98 -16.88 0.11 1.19
N ILE A 99 -16.38 1.09 1.96
CA ILE A 99 -15.46 0.83 3.07
C ILE A 99 -16.17 0.00 4.13
N ASP A 100 -17.46 0.28 4.34
CA ASP A 100 -18.20 -0.37 5.41
C ASP A 100 -18.46 -1.86 5.15
N ALA A 101 -18.54 -2.23 3.87
CA ALA A 101 -18.69 -3.59 3.39
C ALA A 101 -17.39 -4.42 3.41
N LEU A 102 -16.22 -3.81 3.71
CA LEU A 102 -14.98 -4.57 3.89
C LEU A 102 -15.09 -5.52 5.09
N ASP A 103 -14.39 -6.65 5.02
CA ASP A 103 -14.40 -7.65 6.08
C ASP A 103 -13.78 -7.10 7.38
N GLN A 104 -14.61 -6.91 8.39
CA GLN A 104 -14.23 -6.36 9.69
C GLN A 104 -13.33 -7.31 10.50
N THR A 105 -13.27 -8.59 10.13
CA THR A 105 -12.36 -9.56 10.77
C THR A 105 -10.94 -9.47 10.24
N LEU A 106 -10.77 -8.98 9.00
CA LEU A 106 -9.48 -8.90 8.32
C LEU A 106 -8.86 -7.50 8.40
N ILE A 107 -9.64 -6.49 8.75
CA ILE A 107 -9.22 -5.09 8.76
C ILE A 107 -9.62 -4.45 10.10
N THR A 108 -8.65 -3.83 10.78
CA THR A 108 -8.89 -3.17 12.06
C THR A 108 -9.77 -1.92 11.91
N GLN A 109 -10.53 -1.59 12.97
CA GLN A 109 -11.32 -0.37 13.00
C GLN A 109 -10.45 0.89 12.83
N THR A 110 -9.22 0.87 13.34
CA THR A 110 -8.24 1.95 13.19
C THR A 110 -7.85 2.13 11.72
N TYR A 111 -7.63 1.04 10.97
CA TYR A 111 -7.32 1.11 9.54
C TYR A 111 -8.49 1.66 8.71
N ARG A 112 -9.75 1.26 9.01
CA ARG A 112 -10.94 1.86 8.38
C ARG A 112 -11.06 3.34 8.67
N THR A 113 -10.87 3.73 9.94
CA THR A 113 -10.96 5.13 10.35
C THR A 113 -9.93 5.99 9.62
N LEU A 114 -8.69 5.50 9.52
CA LEU A 114 -7.65 6.18 8.75
C LEU A 114 -8.01 6.28 7.26
N MET A 115 -8.47 5.18 6.65
CA MET A 115 -8.90 5.16 5.25
C MET A 115 -10.01 6.19 4.96
N LEU A 116 -11.02 6.27 5.84
CA LEU A 116 -12.10 7.26 5.75
C LEU A 116 -11.59 8.69 5.83
N ARG A 117 -10.63 8.97 6.72
CA ARG A 117 -10.03 10.30 6.86
C ARG A 117 -9.18 10.68 5.64
N CYS A 118 -8.46 9.73 5.04
CA CYS A 118 -7.72 9.98 3.80
C CYS A 118 -8.66 10.28 2.62
N LEU A 119 -9.85 9.67 2.60
CA LEU A 119 -10.86 9.82 1.55
C LEU A 119 -11.90 10.92 1.86
N ASP A 120 -11.62 11.85 2.77
CA ASP A 120 -12.54 12.95 3.09
C ASP A 120 -12.77 13.85 1.87
N ASP A 121 -14.02 14.27 1.68
CA ASP A 121 -14.43 15.13 0.58
C ASP A 121 -13.82 16.53 0.67
N VAL A 122 -13.48 16.98 1.89
CA VAL A 122 -12.83 18.25 2.14
C VAL A 122 -11.32 18.02 2.28
N PRO A 123 -10.47 18.52 1.35
CA PRO A 123 -9.03 18.25 1.37
C PRO A 123 -8.34 18.61 2.68
N LYS A 124 -8.78 19.70 3.33
CA LYS A 124 -8.25 20.19 4.60
C LYS A 124 -8.53 19.29 5.81
N ASN A 125 -9.53 18.41 5.70
CA ASN A 125 -9.84 17.44 6.76
C ASN A 125 -8.95 16.20 6.67
N ARG A 126 -8.30 15.99 5.52
CA ARG A 126 -7.40 14.85 5.31
C ARG A 126 -6.16 15.02 6.20
N PRO A 127 -5.65 13.94 6.80
CA PRO A 127 -4.38 13.98 7.51
C PRO A 127 -3.24 14.31 6.54
N ASN A 128 -2.16 14.89 7.04
CA ASN A 128 -0.95 14.99 6.21
C ASN A 128 -0.23 13.63 6.12
N ALA A 129 0.66 13.46 5.14
CA ALA A 129 1.35 12.18 4.92
C ALA A 129 2.15 11.68 6.14
N LYS A 130 2.66 12.58 7.00
CA LYS A 130 3.37 12.21 8.23
C LYS A 130 2.42 11.55 9.23
N GLU A 131 1.24 12.14 9.45
CA GLU A 131 0.20 11.58 10.34
C GLU A 131 -0.34 10.24 9.84
N VAL A 132 -0.42 10.05 8.51
CA VAL A 132 -0.78 8.77 7.90
C VAL A 132 0.26 7.71 8.24
N VAL A 133 1.56 8.01 8.07
CA VAL A 133 2.64 7.08 8.40
C VAL A 133 2.65 6.71 9.88
N GLU A 134 2.50 7.68 10.77
CA GLU A 134 2.46 7.45 12.22
C GLU A 134 1.31 6.53 12.63
N GLN A 135 0.12 6.74 12.07
CA GLN A 135 -1.04 5.87 12.33
C GLN A 135 -0.86 4.47 11.72
N LEU A 136 -0.31 4.35 10.51
CA LEU A 136 -0.05 3.05 9.89
C LEU A 136 0.99 2.25 10.67
N ASN A 137 2.04 2.89 11.19
CA ASN A 137 3.02 2.24 12.05
C ASN A 137 2.35 1.74 13.34
N THR A 138 1.52 2.58 13.97
CA THR A 138 0.76 2.18 15.16
C THR A 138 -0.15 0.98 14.89
N ILE A 139 -0.84 0.96 13.75
CA ILE A 139 -1.68 -0.18 13.33
C ILE A 139 -0.81 -1.41 13.08
N ALA A 140 0.33 -1.24 12.41
CA ALA A 140 1.25 -2.34 12.12
C ALA A 140 1.78 -2.96 13.41
N ASP A 141 2.16 -2.15 14.40
CA ASP A 141 2.64 -2.60 15.71
C ASP A 141 1.55 -3.34 16.49
N GLN A 142 0.29 -2.89 16.42
CA GLN A 142 -0.85 -3.57 17.02
C GLN A 142 -1.17 -4.93 16.35
N VAL A 143 -0.92 -5.04 15.05
CA VAL A 143 -1.14 -6.27 14.26
C VAL A 143 0.11 -7.16 14.25
N ALA A 144 1.27 -6.68 14.73
CA ALA A 144 2.54 -7.38 14.75
C ALA A 144 2.63 -8.53 15.78
N MET A 145 1.52 -9.21 16.06
CA MET A 145 1.57 -10.62 16.41
C MET A 145 1.92 -11.40 15.14
N SER A 146 3.21 -11.44 14.80
CA SER A 146 3.86 -12.39 13.89
C SER A 146 3.06 -12.78 12.63
N LYS A 147 3.38 -12.21 11.47
CA LYS A 147 2.59 -12.45 10.24
C LYS A 147 2.39 -13.94 9.96
N PRO A 148 1.15 -14.38 9.68
CA PRO A 148 0.86 -15.79 9.52
C PRO A 148 1.42 -16.32 8.19
N CYS A 149 1.78 -17.59 8.19
CA CYS A 149 2.18 -18.38 7.03
C CYS A 149 1.14 -18.24 5.92
N LEU A 150 1.57 -17.93 4.71
CA LEU A 150 0.66 -17.78 3.55
C LEU A 150 0.06 -19.12 3.08
N LYS A 151 0.53 -20.26 3.61
CA LYS A 151 -0.05 -21.58 3.33
C LYS A 151 -1.08 -22.00 4.37
N CYS A 152 -0.72 -22.01 5.67
CA CYS A 152 -1.62 -22.51 6.71
C CYS A 152 -2.39 -21.42 7.48
N PHE A 153 -2.01 -20.15 7.34
CA PHE A 153 -2.63 -19.01 8.05
C PHE A 153 -2.61 -19.06 9.59
N GLU A 154 -2.05 -20.12 10.19
CA GLU A 154 -1.99 -20.33 11.64
C GLU A 154 -0.63 -19.96 12.24
N ASN A 155 0.45 -20.51 11.67
CA ASN A 155 1.79 -20.38 12.23
C ASN A 155 2.51 -19.14 11.70
N PRO A 156 3.38 -18.49 12.48
CA PRO A 156 4.20 -17.39 11.99
C PRO A 156 5.12 -17.79 10.85
N ARG A 157 5.48 -16.81 10.02
CA ARG A 157 6.52 -17.00 9.00
C ARG A 157 7.89 -17.00 9.65
N TYR A 158 8.67 -18.06 9.42
CA TYR A 158 10.02 -18.22 9.96
C TYR A 158 11.08 -18.53 8.91
N VAL A 159 10.70 -18.52 7.62
CA VAL A 159 11.57 -19.01 6.55
C VAL A 159 11.64 -18.00 5.41
N ARG A 160 12.86 -17.63 5.01
CA ARG A 160 13.16 -16.96 3.74
C ARG A 160 13.63 -17.95 2.69
N CYS A 161 13.05 -17.90 1.50
CA CYS A 161 13.49 -18.69 0.34
C CYS A 161 14.66 -17.97 -0.36
N LEU A 162 15.78 -18.63 -0.66
CA LEU A 162 16.92 -18.02 -1.37
C LEU A 162 16.98 -18.50 -2.83
N PRO A 163 17.32 -17.63 -3.81
CA PRO A 163 17.87 -16.28 -3.64
C PRO A 163 16.81 -15.17 -3.50
N CYS A 164 15.53 -15.49 -3.63
CA CYS A 164 14.49 -14.46 -3.70
C CYS A 164 14.16 -13.80 -2.36
N ARG A 165 14.77 -14.18 -1.23
CA ARG A 165 14.58 -13.65 0.15
C ARG A 165 13.13 -13.46 0.65
N HIS A 166 12.14 -14.00 -0.04
CA HIS A 166 10.73 -13.89 0.33
C HIS A 166 10.44 -14.69 1.60
N LYS A 167 9.92 -14.01 2.63
CA LYS A 167 9.49 -14.60 3.90
C LYS A 167 8.01 -14.89 3.85
N THR A 168 7.64 -16.13 3.50
CA THR A 168 6.26 -16.48 3.15
C THR A 168 5.64 -17.57 3.99
N MET A 169 6.44 -18.42 4.62
CA MET A 169 5.97 -19.69 5.20
C MET A 169 6.56 -19.97 6.58
N CYS A 170 5.85 -20.80 7.34
CA CYS A 170 6.40 -21.47 8.52
C CYS A 170 7.25 -22.69 8.11
N MET A 171 8.09 -23.18 9.02
CA MET A 171 8.96 -24.32 8.76
C MET A 171 8.19 -25.61 8.44
N ALA A 172 7.06 -25.86 9.12
CA ALA A 172 6.25 -27.05 8.89
C ALA A 172 5.69 -27.12 7.46
N CYS A 173 5.05 -26.05 7.00
CA CYS A 173 4.50 -25.97 5.64
C CYS A 173 5.56 -26.07 4.55
N LEU A 174 6.76 -25.53 4.80
CA LEU A 174 7.88 -25.62 3.89
C LEU A 174 8.39 -27.06 3.76
N ASN A 175 8.55 -27.75 4.89
CA ASN A 175 9.02 -29.15 4.91
C ASN A 175 8.05 -30.06 4.18
N GLU A 176 6.75 -29.84 4.36
CA GLU A 176 5.70 -30.56 3.62
C GLU A 176 5.80 -30.29 2.10
N MET A 177 6.03 -29.03 1.67
CA MET A 177 6.23 -28.71 0.25
C MET A 177 7.47 -29.38 -0.33
N ARG A 178 8.58 -29.43 0.42
CA ARG A 178 9.82 -30.07 -0.01
C ARG A 178 9.70 -31.58 -0.18
N GLN A 179 8.87 -32.23 0.63
CA GLN A 179 8.63 -33.67 0.51
C GLN A 179 7.85 -34.02 -0.76
N ASN A 180 6.96 -33.13 -1.19
CA ASN A 180 6.04 -33.38 -2.29
C ASN A 180 6.52 -32.85 -3.65
N ASP A 181 7.57 -32.02 -3.68
CA ASP A 181 8.01 -31.33 -4.89
C ASP A 181 9.52 -31.46 -5.12
N GLN A 182 9.91 -32.09 -6.22
CA GLN A 182 11.31 -32.23 -6.62
C GLN A 182 11.97 -30.88 -6.96
N ARG A 183 11.16 -29.83 -7.22
CA ARG A 183 11.66 -28.53 -7.67
C ARG A 183 10.89 -27.39 -7.00
N PRO A 184 11.12 -27.16 -5.70
CA PRO A 184 10.23 -26.33 -4.90
C PRO A 184 10.34 -24.85 -5.29
N LYS A 185 9.17 -24.20 -5.38
CA LYS A 185 9.03 -22.80 -5.82
C LYS A 185 8.53 -21.92 -4.68
N CYS A 186 8.99 -20.67 -4.66
CA CYS A 186 8.44 -19.64 -3.78
C CYS A 186 6.98 -19.37 -4.12
N ILE A 187 6.09 -19.35 -3.12
CA ILE A 187 4.66 -19.13 -3.33
C ILE A 187 4.29 -17.71 -3.76
N LEU A 188 5.18 -16.73 -3.59
CA LEU A 188 5.00 -15.36 -4.09
C LEU A 188 5.53 -15.21 -5.52
N CYS A 189 6.85 -15.28 -5.70
CA CYS A 189 7.46 -14.99 -7.01
C CYS A 189 7.49 -16.17 -7.98
N ARG A 190 7.09 -17.37 -7.54
CA ARG A 190 7.17 -18.64 -8.31
C ARG A 190 8.59 -19.03 -8.76
N GLY A 191 9.61 -18.31 -8.32
CA GLY A 191 11.02 -18.64 -8.54
C GLY A 191 11.41 -19.92 -7.78
N ILE A 192 12.28 -20.72 -8.39
CA ILE A 192 12.86 -21.91 -7.74
C ILE A 192 13.86 -21.42 -6.68
N TYR A 193 13.71 -21.90 -5.46
CA TYR A 193 14.66 -21.60 -4.39
C TYR A 193 15.62 -22.77 -4.16
N THR A 194 16.88 -22.46 -3.89
CA THR A 194 17.96 -23.46 -3.72
C THR A 194 18.27 -23.74 -2.26
N SER A 195 18.04 -22.76 -1.39
CA SER A 195 18.28 -22.85 0.05
C SER A 195 17.29 -21.98 0.83
N ILE A 196 17.33 -22.08 2.15
CA ILE A 196 16.46 -21.34 3.06
C ILE A 196 17.27 -20.70 4.18
N GLU A 197 16.75 -19.61 4.73
CA GLU A 197 17.28 -18.92 5.90
C GLU A 197 16.17 -18.87 6.97
N GLU A 198 16.45 -19.34 8.18
CA GLU A 198 15.55 -19.15 9.32
C GLU A 198 15.59 -17.70 9.77
N ASP A 199 14.41 -17.09 9.87
CA ASP A 199 14.26 -15.70 10.23
C ASP A 199 13.10 -15.59 11.24
N THR A 200 13.44 -15.38 12.51
CA THR A 200 12.48 -15.22 13.61
C THR A 200 12.04 -13.76 13.82
N ASP A 201 12.57 -12.82 13.02
CA ASP A 201 12.23 -11.41 13.11
C ASP A 201 10.75 -11.18 12.75
N SER A 202 10.01 -10.36 13.49
CA SER A 202 8.65 -9.99 13.06
C SER A 202 8.67 -9.18 11.77
N ASP A 203 9.82 -8.59 11.45
CA ASP A 203 10.04 -7.83 10.24
C ASP A 203 9.88 -8.71 9.01
N THR A 204 8.87 -8.37 8.22
CA THR A 204 8.75 -8.90 6.86
C THR A 204 9.81 -8.30 5.95
N TYR A 205 10.28 -7.11 6.31
CA TYR A 205 11.17 -6.25 5.55
C TYR A 205 12.26 -5.79 6.50
N LYS A 206 13.53 -6.08 6.21
CA LYS A 206 14.62 -5.34 6.85
C LYS A 206 14.75 -4.03 6.09
N VAL A 207 14.50 -2.90 6.72
CA VAL A 207 14.82 -1.60 6.10
C VAL A 207 16.31 -1.67 5.75
N ALA A 208 16.63 -1.55 4.46
CA ALA A 208 18.02 -1.37 4.07
C ALA A 208 18.50 -0.13 4.84
N THR A 209 19.33 -0.32 5.85
CA THR A 209 20.06 0.80 6.44
C THR A 209 20.90 1.32 5.30
N VAL A 210 20.44 2.43 4.70
CA VAL A 210 21.28 3.22 3.82
C VAL A 210 22.43 3.64 4.72
N SER A 211 23.51 2.86 4.68
CA SER A 211 24.79 3.27 5.21
C SER A 211 25.09 4.54 4.45
N LYS A 212 24.86 5.68 5.11
CA LYS A 212 25.32 6.98 4.65
C LYS A 212 26.81 6.81 4.38
N LYS A 213 27.17 6.69 3.11
CA LYS A 213 28.51 6.94 2.62
C LYS A 213 28.50 8.34 2.04
#